data_AF-A0A935R4W2-F1
#
_entry.id   AF-A0A935R4W2-F1
#
_cell.length_a   1.000
_cell.length_b   1.000
_cell.length_c   1.000
_cell.angle_alpha   90.00
_cell.angle_beta   90.00
_cell.angle_gamma   90.00
#
_symmetry.space_group_name_H-M   'P 1'
#
loop_
_entity.id
_entity.type
_entity.pdbx_description
1 polymer ?
#
loop_
_entity_poly.entity_id
_entity_poly.type
_entity_poly.pdbx_seq_one_letter_code
_entity_poly.pdbx_strand_id
1 'polypeptide(L)' 'MSKEPRLPAAADFPARTEFVIYEVDMPLANVPGRGWSSWWGGVERPFDPRGRLKPDNNWSADSFEQWLAVIEATMT' A
#
# COMPACT_ATOMS: atom_id res chain seq x y z
N MET A 1 7.57 -17.22 -8.31
CA MET A 1 6.48 -17.57 -7.39
C MET A 1 5.50 -16.41 -7.38
N SER A 2 4.31 -16.61 -7.94
CA SER A 2 3.22 -15.64 -7.82
C SER A 2 2.81 -15.59 -6.34
N LYS A 3 2.82 -14.41 -5.71
CA LYS A 3 2.29 -14.26 -4.35
C LYS A 3 0.77 -14.42 -4.43
N GLU A 4 0.22 -15.33 -3.63
CA GLU A 4 -1.22 -15.46 -3.48
C GLU A 4 -1.80 -14.20 -2.81
N PRO A 5 -3.01 -13.76 -3.21
CA PRO A 5 -3.71 -12.67 -2.53
C PRO A 5 -3.85 -12.93 -1.03
N ARG A 6 -3.46 -11.96 -0.20
CA ARG A 6 -3.66 -12.00 1.25
C ARG A 6 -3.81 -10.60 1.83
N LEU A 7 -4.47 -10.52 2.98
CA LEU A 7 -4.37 -9.35 3.83
C LEU A 7 -3.01 -9.36 4.55
N PRO A 8 -2.24 -8.26 4.52
CA PRO A 8 -1.02 -8.15 5.30
C PRO A 8 -1.31 -7.96 6.79
N ALA A 9 -0.37 -8.37 7.64
CA ALA A 9 -0.37 -8.06 9.06
C ALA A 9 0.56 -6.87 9.34
N ALA A 10 0.30 -6.09 10.39
CA ALA A 10 1.17 -4.96 10.76
C ALA A 10 2.63 -5.40 10.98
N ALA A 11 2.85 -6.62 11.49
CA ALA A 11 4.18 -7.20 11.71
C ALA A 11 4.96 -7.53 10.42
N ASP A 12 4.30 -7.52 9.25
CA ASP A 12 4.98 -7.66 7.95
C ASP A 12 5.79 -6.42 7.58
N PHE A 13 5.55 -5.30 8.28
CA PHE A 13 6.14 -4.01 7.98
C PHE A 13 7.06 -3.55 9.12
N PRO A 14 8.27 -3.05 8.80
CA PRO A 14 9.11 -2.43 9.79
C PRO A 14 8.48 -1.13 10.30
N ALA A 15 8.84 -0.73 11.52
CA ALA A 15 8.50 0.58 12.06
C ALA A 15 8.94 1.70 11.09
N ARG A 16 8.13 2.75 10.96
CA ARG A 16 8.27 3.86 10.00
C ARG A 16 7.90 3.52 8.54
N THR A 17 7.22 2.39 8.31
CA THR A 17 6.54 2.19 7.02
C THR A 17 5.44 3.24 6.88
N GLU A 18 5.41 3.93 5.74
CA GLU A 18 4.35 4.89 5.42
C GLU A 18 3.28 4.14 4.62
N PHE A 19 2.04 4.22 5.09
CA PHE A 19 0.88 3.71 4.39
C PHE A 19 0.20 4.87 3.68
N VAL A 20 -0.01 4.74 2.38
CA VAL A 20 -0.53 5.79 1.51
C VAL A 20 -1.68 5.22 0.69
N ILE A 21 -2.70 6.03 0.48
CA ILE A 21 -3.76 5.75 -0.49
C ILE A 21 -3.51 6.66 -1.68
N TYR A 22 -3.35 6.05 -2.85
CA TYR A 22 -3.15 6.74 -4.13
C TYR A 22 -4.44 6.72 -4.95
N GLU A 23 -4.75 7.85 -5.56
CA GLU A 23 -5.98 8.18 -6.27
C GLU A 23 -7.26 8.03 -5.44
N VAL A 24 -7.92 6.87 -5.45
CA VAL A 24 -9.16 6.65 -4.68
C VAL A 24 -9.02 5.43 -3.79
N ASP A 25 -8.34 4.40 -4.28
CA ASP A 25 -8.44 3.05 -3.75
C ASP A 25 -7.14 2.25 -3.94
N MET A 26 -6.03 2.87 -4.32
CA MET A 26 -4.77 2.13 -4.47
C MET A 26 -3.95 2.14 -3.17
N PRO A 27 -3.87 1.01 -2.44
CA PRO A 27 -3.12 0.94 -1.21
C PRO A 27 -1.64 0.80 -1.53
N LEU A 28 -0.84 1.79 -1.14
CA LEU A 28 0.61 1.81 -1.28
C LEU A 28 1.30 1.71 0.09
N ALA A 29 2.43 1.03 0.13
CA ALA A 29 3.35 1.02 1.28
C ALA A 29 4.73 1.49 0.84
N ASN A 30 5.26 2.52 1.50
CA ASN A 30 6.64 2.95 1.38
C ASN A 30 7.45 2.32 2.52
N VAL A 31 8.13 1.22 2.20
CA VAL A 31 8.86 0.43 3.20
C VAL A 31 10.33 0.91 3.24
N PRO A 32 10.84 1.37 4.40
CA PRO A 32 12.23 1.80 4.53
C PRO A 32 13.22 0.75 4.01
N GLY A 33 14.12 1.16 3.11
CA GLY A 33 15.13 0.28 2.50
C GLY A 33 14.62 -0.70 1.44
N ARG A 34 13.31 -0.80 1.22
CA ARG A 34 12.70 -1.63 0.14
C ARG A 34 12.04 -0.77 -0.95
N GLY A 35 11.49 0.38 -0.58
CA GLY A 35 10.81 1.29 -1.49
C GLY A 35 9.30 1.05 -1.55
N TRP A 36 8.68 1.51 -2.64
CA TRP A 36 7.24 1.58 -2.80
C TRP A 36 6.65 0.29 -3.38
N SER A 37 5.54 -0.13 -2.79
CA SER A 37 4.79 -1.30 -3.25
C SER A 37 3.29 -1.00 -3.27
N SER A 38 2.59 -1.41 -4.32
CA SER A 38 1.13 -1.50 -4.33
C SER A 38 0.70 -2.82 -3.73
N TRP A 39 -0.40 -2.79 -2.98
CA TRP A 39 -1.07 -3.96 -2.40
C TRP A 39 -2.46 -4.18 -2.97
N TRP A 40 -2.74 -3.61 -4.14
CA TRP A 40 -4.01 -3.80 -4.83
C TRP A 40 -4.34 -5.30 -5.00
N GLY A 41 -5.56 -5.68 -4.64
CA GLY A 41 -6.03 -7.06 -4.72
C GLY A 41 -5.29 -8.02 -3.79
N GLY A 42 -4.69 -7.52 -2.70
CA GLY A 42 -3.98 -8.33 -1.71
C GLY A 42 -2.64 -8.89 -2.20
N VAL A 43 -2.07 -8.36 -3.28
CA VAL A 43 -0.79 -8.83 -3.84
C VAL A 43 0.23 -7.70 -3.86
N GLU A 44 1.32 -7.85 -3.09
CA GLU A 44 2.44 -6.91 -3.11
C GLU A 44 3.12 -6.88 -4.48
N ARG A 45 3.07 -5.73 -5.15
CA ARG A 45 3.73 -5.46 -6.44
C ARG A 45 4.60 -4.21 -6.34
N PRO A 46 5.82 -4.19 -6.93
CA PRO A 46 6.63 -2.98 -6.97
C PRO A 46 5.87 -1.81 -7.60
N PHE A 47 6.02 -0.63 -7.02
CA PHE A 47 5.42 0.61 -7.52
C PHE A 47 6.52 1.67 -7.71
N ASP A 48 6.53 2.35 -8.85
CA ASP A 48 7.42 3.50 -9.07
C ASP A 48 6.65 4.80 -8.77
N PRO A 49 7.01 5.55 -7.71
CA PRO A 49 6.31 6.78 -7.35
C PRO A 49 6.63 7.95 -8.27
N ARG A 50 7.68 7.89 -9.09
CA ARG A 50 8.20 9.03 -9.85
C ARG A 50 7.17 9.53 -10.85
N GLY A 51 6.80 10.80 -10.72
CA GLY A 51 5.79 11.44 -11.58
C GLY A 51 4.36 10.96 -11.36
N ARG A 52 4.13 10.03 -10.42
CA ARG A 52 2.81 9.48 -10.07
C ARG A 52 2.24 10.10 -8.81
N LEU A 53 3.01 10.17 -7.73
CA LEU A 53 2.57 10.79 -6.47
C LEU A 53 2.71 12.32 -6.56
N LYS A 54 1.64 12.97 -7.03
CA LYS A 54 1.53 14.42 -7.16
C LYS A 54 0.79 14.98 -5.94
N PRO A 55 0.87 16.30 -5.69
CA PRO A 55 -0.06 16.93 -4.76
C PRO A 55 -1.51 16.56 -5.10
N ASP A 56 -2.32 16.31 -4.07
CA ASP A 56 -3.77 16.04 -4.13
C ASP A 56 -4.22 14.74 -4.81
N ASN A 57 -3.30 13.85 -5.23
CA ASN A 57 -3.68 12.53 -5.76
C ASN A 57 -3.24 11.36 -4.86
N ASN A 58 -2.74 11.65 -3.67
CA ASN A 58 -2.44 10.67 -2.65
C ASN A 58 -2.50 11.30 -1.28
N TRP A 59 -2.73 10.49 -0.27
CA TRP A 59 -2.70 10.90 1.13
C TRP A 59 -2.20 9.76 2.00
N SER A 60 -1.55 10.11 3.11
CA SER A 60 -1.20 9.13 4.14
C SER A 60 -2.47 8.56 4.75
N ALA A 61 -2.49 7.24 4.95
CA ALA A 61 -3.51 6.63 5.78
C ALA A 61 -3.27 7.04 7.24
N ASP A 62 -4.35 7.38 7.94
CA ASP A 62 -4.38 7.75 9.36
C ASP A 62 -3.98 6.57 10.26
N SER A 63 -4.19 5.33 9.78
CA SER A 63 -3.78 4.11 10.48
C SER A 63 -3.52 2.95 9.53
N PHE A 64 -2.88 1.89 10.05
CA PHE A 64 -2.71 0.63 9.33
C PHE A 64 -4.06 0.00 8.98
N GLU A 65 -5.03 0.06 9.90
CA GLU A 65 -6.37 -0.50 9.73
C GLU A 65 -7.13 0.20 8.61
N GLN A 66 -7.02 1.53 8.49
CA GLN A 66 -7.62 2.27 7.38
C GLN A 66 -7.02 1.83 6.04
N TRP A 67 -5.70 1.69 5.96
CA TRP A 67 -5.03 1.21 4.77
C TRP A 67 -5.39 -0.25 4.43
N LEU A 68 -5.49 -1.12 5.44
CA LEU A 68 -5.87 -2.52 5.29
C LEU A 68 -7.29 -2.67 4.74
N ALA A 69 -8.23 -1.83 5.19
CA ALA A 69 -9.60 -1.83 4.70
C ALA A 69 -9.68 -1.51 3.18
N VAL A 70 -8.77 -0.68 2.66
CA VAL A 70 -8.66 -0.43 1.22
C VAL A 70 -8.20 -1.69 0.48
N ILE A 71 -7.22 -2.42 1.01
CA ILE A 71 -6.79 -3.69 0.41
C ILE A 71 -7.97 -4.67 0.35
N GLU A 72 -8.67 -4.84 1.46
CA GLU A 72 -9.82 -5.74 1.55
C GLU A 72 -10.89 -5.41 0.51
N ALA A 73 -11.20 -4.13 0.31
CA ALA A 73 -12.15 -3.68 -0.71
C ALA A 73 -11.70 -3.97 -2.15
N THR A 74 -10.39 -4.02 -2.42
CA THR A 74 -9.84 -4.30 -3.77
C THR A 74 -9.68 -5.79 -4.08
N MET A 75 -9.93 -6.68 -3.11
CA MET A 75 -9.83 -8.14 -3.28
C MET A 75 -11.11 -8.78 -3.85
N THR A 76 -12.19 -8.00 -3.98
CA THR A 76 -13.52 -8.44 -4.42
C THR A 76 -13.69 -8.56 -5.93
#